data_AF-A0A2P6RHF1-F1
#
_entry.id   AF-A0A2P6RHF1-F1
#
_cell.length_a   1.000
_cell.length_b   1.000
_cell.length_c   1.000
_cell.angle_alpha   90.00
_cell.angle_beta   90.00
_cell.angle_gamma   90.00
#
_symmetry.space_group_name_H-M   'P 1'
#
loop_
_entity.id
_entity.type
_entity.pdbx_description
1 polymer ?
#
loop_
_entity_poly.entity_id
_entity_poly.type
_entity_poly.pdbx_seq_one_letter_code
_entity_poly.pdbx_strand_id
1 'polypeptide(L)'
;MMHCFHDAGDEMTRIFWKSIKDKLILPFLELDIKYFDLGLPNRDATSDRVTIESAEATLKYNVAIKCATITPDETRVKEFNLKQMWRSPNGTIRNILNGTVFREPIICRNVPRLVPGWTRPICIGRHAFGDQYQATDAIIKGPGKLKLVFEYEVFNFTGAGGVALSMYNTDESI
;
A
#
# COMPACT_ATOMS: atom_id res chain seq x y z
N MET A 1 19.20 -10.03 16.34
CA MET A 1 17.98 -9.22 16.21
C MET A 1 17.14 -9.87 15.12
N MET A 2 15.88 -10.19 15.40
CA MET A 2 15.03 -11.02 14.54
C MET A 2 14.31 -10.11 13.53
N HIS A 3 14.44 -10.36 12.24
CA HIS A 3 13.94 -9.45 11.19
C HIS A 3 12.90 -10.17 10.32
N CYS A 4 11.74 -9.56 10.10
CA CYS A 4 10.81 -10.01 9.08
C CYS A 4 11.28 -9.55 7.70
N PHE A 5 11.30 -10.45 6.73
CA PHE A 5 11.40 -10.05 5.33
C PHE A 5 10.09 -10.39 4.62
N HIS A 6 9.46 -9.38 4.03
CA HIS A 6 8.26 -9.47 3.20
C HIS A 6 8.72 -9.65 1.77
N ASP A 7 9.12 -10.89 1.51
CA ASP A 7 10.30 -11.15 0.70
C ASP A 7 9.95 -11.55 -0.75
N ALA A 8 8.69 -11.50 -1.15
CA ALA A 8 8.35 -11.71 -2.54
C ALA A 8 7.24 -10.78 -2.99
N GLY A 9 7.64 -9.89 -3.89
CA GLY A 9 6.76 -9.02 -4.63
C GLY A 9 6.39 -9.63 -5.97
N ASP A 10 6.15 -8.75 -6.93
CA ASP A 10 5.68 -9.13 -8.26
C ASP A 10 6.64 -8.66 -9.36
N GLU A 11 6.51 -9.28 -10.54
CA GLU A 11 7.18 -8.88 -11.79
C GLU A 11 8.72 -8.73 -11.65
N MET A 12 9.30 -7.69 -12.25
CA MET A 12 10.74 -7.45 -12.24
C MET A 12 11.30 -7.24 -10.84
N THR A 13 10.51 -6.68 -9.92
CA THR A 13 10.98 -6.42 -8.56
C THR A 13 11.24 -7.72 -7.81
N ARG A 14 10.43 -8.76 -8.04
CA ARG A 14 10.66 -10.11 -7.49
C ARG A 14 12.01 -10.69 -7.94
N ILE A 15 12.37 -10.49 -9.21
CA ILE A 15 13.64 -10.97 -9.78
C ILE A 15 14.83 -10.23 -9.14
N PHE A 16 14.79 -8.90 -9.10
CA PHE A 16 15.84 -8.11 -8.47
C PHE A 16 15.99 -8.42 -6.99
N TRP A 17 14.87 -8.58 -6.29
CA TRP A 17 14.86 -8.87 -4.88
C TRP A 17 15.56 -10.20 -4.54
N LYS A 18 15.29 -11.25 -5.31
CA LYS A 18 16.03 -12.51 -5.22
C LYS A 18 17.53 -12.30 -5.43
N SER A 19 17.92 -11.56 -6.48
CA SER A 19 19.34 -11.30 -6.75
C SER A 19 20.02 -10.49 -5.65
N ILE A 20 19.34 -9.50 -5.06
CA ILE A 20 19.88 -8.68 -3.97
C ILE A 20 20.11 -9.56 -2.74
N LYS A 21 19.10 -10.35 -2.34
CA LYS A 21 19.20 -11.23 -1.18
C LYS A 21 20.33 -12.25 -1.35
N ASP A 22 20.35 -12.94 -2.48
CA ASP A 22 21.27 -14.05 -2.73
C ASP A 22 22.73 -13.60 -2.93
N LYS A 23 22.95 -12.40 -3.52
CA LYS A 23 24.31 -11.93 -3.86
C LYS A 23 24.86 -10.85 -2.93
N LEU A 24 24.01 -10.04 -2.31
CA LEU A 24 24.43 -8.83 -1.60
C LEU A 24 24.11 -8.85 -0.10
N ILE A 25 23.26 -9.77 0.38
CA ILE A 25 22.87 -9.86 1.79
C ILE A 25 23.37 -11.16 2.42
N LEU A 26 22.82 -12.31 1.99
CA LEU A 26 23.06 -13.60 2.65
C LEU A 26 24.51 -14.11 2.59
N PRO A 27 25.35 -13.75 1.60
CA PRO A 27 26.77 -14.11 1.65
C PRO A 27 27.55 -13.41 2.79
N PHE A 28 27.01 -12.33 3.35
CA PHE A 28 27.69 -11.47 4.33
C PHE A 28 27.01 -11.45 5.70
N LEU A 29 25.74 -11.85 5.77
CA LEU A 29 24.93 -11.78 6.98
C LEU A 29 24.11 -13.06 7.17
N GLU A 30 24.26 -13.69 8.33
CA GLU A 30 23.36 -14.74 8.79
C GLU A 30 22.18 -14.09 9.52
N LEU A 31 20.97 -14.23 8.94
CA LEU A 31 19.76 -13.60 9.44
C LEU A 31 18.67 -14.64 9.64
N ASP A 32 17.98 -14.60 10.78
CA ASP A 32 16.71 -15.32 10.96
C ASP A 32 15.61 -14.54 10.25
N ILE A 33 15.27 -15.00 9.04
CA ILE A 33 14.30 -14.37 8.15
C ILE A 33 12.94 -15.06 8.29
N LYS A 34 11.91 -14.32 8.72
CA LYS A 34 10.52 -14.75 8.58
C LYS A 34 9.99 -14.34 7.22
N TYR A 35 9.71 -15.34 6.38
CA TYR A 35 9.38 -15.17 4.97
C TYR A 35 7.86 -15.17 4.75
N PHE A 36 7.36 -14.16 4.03
CA PHE A 36 5.98 -14.05 3.57
C PHE A 36 5.96 -13.72 2.07
N ASP A 37 5.33 -14.58 1.25
CA ASP A 37 5.17 -14.33 -0.19
C ASP A 37 3.95 -13.45 -0.43
N LEU A 38 4.16 -12.18 -0.73
CA LEU A 38 3.10 -11.23 -1.05
C LEU A 38 2.84 -11.10 -2.57
N GLY A 39 3.42 -12.01 -3.37
CA GLY A 39 3.14 -12.10 -4.77
C GLY A 39 1.65 -12.35 -5.01
N LEU A 40 1.11 -11.74 -6.06
CA LEU A 40 -0.31 -11.77 -6.39
C LEU A 40 -0.91 -13.19 -6.43
N PRO A 41 -0.23 -14.22 -7.00
CA PRO A 41 -0.75 -15.59 -6.97
C PRO A 41 -0.89 -16.16 -5.55
N ASN A 42 0.07 -15.90 -4.65
CA ASN A 42 0.01 -16.41 -3.29
C ASN A 42 -1.03 -15.65 -2.43
N ARG A 43 -1.17 -14.34 -2.67
CA ARG A 43 -2.27 -13.56 -2.07
C ARG A 43 -3.61 -14.10 -2.51
N ASP A 44 -3.81 -14.37 -3.79
CA ASP A 44 -5.08 -14.95 -4.26
C ASP A 44 -5.33 -16.35 -3.67
N ALA A 45 -4.31 -17.21 -3.64
CA ALA A 45 -4.39 -18.55 -3.07
C ALA A 45 -4.81 -18.53 -1.59
N THR A 46 -4.25 -17.61 -0.80
CA THR A 46 -4.50 -17.47 0.65
C THR A 46 -5.67 -16.55 0.98
N SER A 47 -6.44 -16.12 -0.02
CA SER A 47 -7.52 -15.13 0.16
C SER A 47 -7.05 -13.85 0.87
N ASP A 48 -5.84 -13.40 0.51
CA ASP A 48 -5.07 -12.27 1.03
C ASP A 48 -4.70 -12.36 2.53
N ARG A 49 -4.87 -13.53 3.16
CA ARG A 49 -4.51 -13.75 4.57
C ARG A 49 -3.02 -13.55 4.83
N VAL A 50 -2.16 -13.95 3.88
CA VAL A 50 -0.71 -13.77 3.98
C VAL A 50 -0.29 -12.31 4.16
N THR A 51 -1.04 -11.35 3.59
CA THR A 51 -0.79 -9.92 3.75
C THR A 51 -0.99 -9.48 5.20
N ILE A 52 -2.05 -9.97 5.85
CA ILE A 52 -2.36 -9.66 7.26
C ILE A 52 -1.33 -10.30 8.18
N GLU A 53 -1.02 -11.59 7.97
CA GLU A 53 -0.02 -12.32 8.77
C GLU A 53 1.35 -11.65 8.71
N SER A 54 1.72 -11.13 7.54
CA SER A 54 2.97 -10.40 7.37
C SER A 54 2.99 -9.09 8.19
N ALA A 55 1.86 -8.39 8.30
CA ALA A 55 1.75 -7.17 9.11
C ALA A 55 1.80 -7.50 10.62
N GLU A 56 1.09 -8.54 11.05
CA GLU A 56 1.12 -9.05 12.43
C GLU A 56 2.54 -9.49 12.84
N ALA A 57 3.26 -10.17 11.94
CA ALA A 57 4.65 -10.52 12.15
C ALA A 57 5.53 -9.27 12.29
N THR A 58 5.28 -8.22 11.51
CA THR A 58 6.00 -6.94 11.64
C THR A 58 5.79 -6.31 13.01
N LEU A 59 4.55 -6.32 13.53
CA LEU A 59 4.28 -5.85 14.90
C LEU A 59 5.07 -6.65 15.95
N LYS A 60 5.23 -7.96 15.74
CA LYS A 60 5.96 -8.84 16.64
C LYS A 60 7.49 -8.66 16.57
N TYR A 61 8.04 -8.45 15.38
CA TYR A 61 9.49 -8.45 15.14
C TYR A 61 10.07 -7.07 14.80
N ASN A 62 9.25 -6.03 14.80
CA ASN A 62 9.56 -4.60 14.63
C ASN A 62 10.10 -4.15 13.26
N VAL A 63 10.82 -5.00 12.54
CA VAL A 63 11.47 -4.64 11.27
C VAL A 63 10.95 -5.50 10.14
N ALA A 64 10.51 -4.85 9.06
CA ALA A 64 10.05 -5.45 7.82
C ALA A 64 10.78 -4.83 6.63
N ILE A 65 11.18 -5.66 5.65
CA ILE A 65 11.64 -5.19 4.35
C ILE A 65 10.74 -5.77 3.27
N LYS A 66 10.15 -4.90 2.46
CA LYS A 66 9.07 -5.28 1.52
C LYS A 66 9.44 -5.03 0.07
N CYS A 67 9.24 -6.04 -0.77
CA CYS A 67 9.27 -5.92 -2.23
C CYS A 67 7.98 -5.28 -2.79
N ALA A 68 8.05 -4.62 -3.94
CA ALA A 68 6.88 -4.03 -4.59
C ALA A 68 5.88 -5.10 -5.04
N THR A 69 4.59 -4.82 -4.89
CA THR A 69 3.48 -5.77 -5.12
C THR A 69 2.42 -5.15 -6.02
N ILE A 70 1.81 -5.95 -6.89
CA ILE A 70 0.69 -5.54 -7.73
C ILE A 70 -0.51 -5.17 -6.85
N THR A 71 -1.18 -4.06 -7.14
CA THR A 71 -2.55 -3.83 -6.68
C THR A 71 -3.45 -4.10 -7.88
N PRO A 72 -4.24 -5.19 -7.88
CA PRO A 72 -4.96 -5.61 -9.08
C PRO A 72 -6.09 -4.63 -9.40
N ASP A 73 -6.23 -4.31 -10.68
CA ASP A 73 -7.40 -3.67 -11.28
C ASP A 73 -8.23 -4.71 -12.08
N GLU A 74 -9.28 -4.27 -12.77
CA GLU A 74 -10.13 -5.15 -13.58
C GLU A 74 -9.35 -5.93 -14.65
N THR A 75 -8.31 -5.33 -15.22
CA THR A 75 -7.47 -5.98 -16.23
C THR A 75 -6.60 -7.04 -15.57
N ARG A 76 -5.97 -6.74 -14.43
CA ARG A 76 -5.14 -7.71 -13.68
C ARG A 76 -5.98 -8.87 -13.12
N VAL A 77 -7.23 -8.64 -12.73
CA VAL A 77 -8.16 -9.71 -12.33
C VAL A 77 -8.34 -10.72 -13.47
N LYS A 78 -8.53 -10.24 -14.70
CA LYS A 78 -8.66 -11.11 -15.89
C LYS A 78 -7.33 -11.78 -16.25
N GLU A 79 -6.23 -11.04 -16.25
CA GLU A 79 -4.90 -11.54 -16.61
C GLU A 79 -4.45 -12.68 -15.70
N PHE A 80 -4.66 -12.55 -14.39
CA PHE A 80 -4.22 -13.54 -13.39
C PHE A 80 -5.34 -14.51 -12.97
N ASN A 81 -6.54 -14.40 -13.55
CA ASN A 81 -7.72 -15.18 -13.17
C ASN A 81 -7.99 -15.18 -11.66
N LEU A 82 -8.01 -13.99 -11.06
CA LEU A 82 -8.14 -13.81 -9.61
C LEU A 82 -9.56 -14.10 -9.13
N LYS A 83 -9.69 -14.59 -7.89
CA LYS A 83 -10.99 -14.80 -7.22
C LYS A 83 -11.77 -13.48 -7.07
N GLN A 84 -11.05 -12.39 -6.80
CA GLN A 84 -11.61 -11.04 -6.69
C GLN A 84 -10.52 -9.98 -6.83
N MET A 85 -10.93 -8.71 -6.90
CA MET A 85 -10.04 -7.57 -6.86
C MET A 85 -9.52 -7.34 -5.44
N TRP A 86 -8.37 -7.92 -5.10
CA TRP A 86 -7.74 -7.78 -3.79
C TRP A 86 -7.31 -6.33 -3.51
N ARG A 87 -7.42 -5.91 -2.25
CA ARG A 87 -6.95 -4.58 -1.80
C ARG A 87 -5.43 -4.47 -1.91
N SER A 88 -4.92 -3.24 -1.90
CA SER A 88 -3.48 -2.99 -1.94
C SER A 88 -2.79 -3.53 -0.69
N PRO A 89 -1.75 -4.39 -0.82
CA PRO A 89 -1.00 -4.89 0.34
C PRO A 89 -0.39 -3.78 1.17
N ASN A 90 0.07 -2.70 0.53
CA ASN A 90 0.63 -1.55 1.24
C ASN A 90 -0.43 -0.85 2.10
N GLY A 91 -1.67 -0.75 1.60
CA GLY A 91 -2.78 -0.18 2.36
C GLY A 91 -3.14 -1.04 3.56
N THR A 92 -3.27 -2.36 3.35
CA THR A 92 -3.58 -3.32 4.43
C THR A 92 -2.53 -3.31 5.53
N ILE A 93 -1.25 -3.45 5.17
CA ILE A 93 -0.14 -3.46 6.14
C ILE A 93 -0.11 -2.14 6.93
N ARG A 94 -0.22 -1.00 6.24
CA ARG A 94 -0.15 0.32 6.86
C ARG A 94 -1.31 0.59 7.83
N ASN A 95 -2.52 0.13 7.50
CA ASN A 95 -3.66 0.25 8.39
C ASN A 95 -3.47 -0.59 9.67
N ILE A 96 -2.83 -1.76 9.56
CA ILE A 96 -2.53 -2.63 10.71
C ILE A 96 -1.39 -2.05 11.57
N LEU A 97 -0.35 -1.51 10.93
CA LEU A 97 0.80 -0.92 11.63
C LEU A 97 0.51 0.48 12.20
N ASN A 98 -0.54 1.15 11.70
CA ASN A 98 -0.92 2.51 12.05
C ASN A 98 0.25 3.52 11.99
N GLY A 99 1.00 3.49 10.89
CA GLY A 99 2.26 4.24 10.75
C GLY A 99 2.23 5.35 9.68
N THR A 100 3.15 6.30 9.83
CA THR A 100 3.44 7.35 8.82
C THR A 100 4.45 6.83 7.79
N VAL A 101 4.26 7.17 6.52
CA VAL A 101 5.21 6.81 5.46
C VAL A 101 6.17 7.96 5.21
N PHE A 102 7.47 7.70 5.34
CA PHE A 102 8.52 8.64 5.00
C PHE A 102 9.13 8.29 3.64
N ARG A 103 9.35 9.31 2.80
CA ARG A 103 10.05 9.17 1.52
C ARG A 103 11.21 10.15 1.48
N GLU A 104 12.40 9.63 1.20
CA GLU A 104 13.63 10.41 1.08
C GLU A 104 14.40 10.00 -0.17
N PRO A 105 14.96 10.95 -0.95
CA PRO A 105 15.75 10.63 -2.13
C PRO A 105 17.18 10.19 -1.77
N ILE A 106 17.71 9.23 -2.52
CA ILE A 106 19.15 8.91 -2.51
C ILE A 106 19.85 9.90 -3.45
N ILE A 107 20.77 10.70 -2.91
CA ILE A 107 21.49 11.74 -3.68
C ILE A 107 22.78 11.17 -4.28
N CYS A 108 22.82 11.09 -5.60
CA CYS A 108 24.02 10.72 -6.36
C CYS A 108 24.69 11.96 -6.94
N ARG A 109 26.00 12.16 -6.69
CA ARG A 109 26.75 13.34 -7.15
C ARG A 109 26.79 13.48 -8.67
N ASN A 110 26.78 12.35 -9.38
CA ASN A 110 26.86 12.26 -10.84
C ASN A 110 25.48 12.22 -11.53
N VAL A 111 24.37 12.33 -10.80
CA VAL A 111 23.02 12.38 -11.37
C VAL A 111 22.45 13.78 -11.13
N PRO A 112 22.26 14.60 -12.19
CA PRO A 112 21.72 15.95 -12.04
C PRO A 112 20.26 15.92 -11.56
N ARG A 113 19.88 16.94 -10.80
CA ARG A 113 18.51 17.10 -10.27
C ARG A 113 17.75 18.14 -11.08
N LEU A 114 16.44 17.97 -11.18
CA LEU A 114 15.56 18.90 -11.89
C LEU A 114 15.58 20.30 -11.25
N VAL A 115 15.67 20.37 -9.92
CA VAL A 115 15.82 21.61 -9.16
C VAL A 115 17.27 21.68 -8.64
N PRO A 116 18.16 22.48 -9.28
CA PRO A 116 19.59 22.46 -8.94
C PRO A 116 19.89 22.89 -7.51
N GLY A 117 19.07 23.79 -6.95
CA GLY A 117 19.22 24.31 -5.59
C GLY A 117 18.92 23.29 -4.48
N TRP A 118 18.31 22.15 -4.79
CA TRP A 118 18.11 21.07 -3.82
C TRP A 118 19.41 20.30 -3.60
N THR A 119 20.27 20.82 -2.73
CA THR A 119 21.58 20.23 -2.40
C THR A 119 21.54 19.22 -1.27
N ARG A 120 20.43 19.17 -0.52
CA ARG A 120 20.19 18.24 0.59
C ARG A 120 18.90 17.44 0.32
N PRO A 121 18.78 16.21 0.86
CA PRO A 121 17.53 15.45 0.79
C PRO A 121 16.37 16.22 1.44
N ILE A 122 15.18 16.04 0.89
CA ILE A 122 13.92 16.50 1.49
C ILE A 122 13.14 15.24 1.81
N CYS A 123 12.88 15.01 3.10
CA CYS A 123 12.07 13.89 3.57
C CYS A 123 10.61 14.31 3.67
N ILE A 124 9.71 13.56 3.03
CA ILE A 124 8.27 13.79 3.07
C ILE A 124 7.65 12.74 3.99
N GLY A 125 7.13 13.19 5.13
CA GLY A 125 6.22 12.40 5.96
C GLY A 125 4.81 12.51 5.42
N ARG A 126 4.19 11.38 5.08
CA ARG A 126 2.83 11.33 4.57
C ARG A 126 1.92 10.67 5.61
N HIS A 127 0.94 11.43 6.08
CA HIS A 127 -0.18 10.89 6.84
C HIS A 127 -0.92 9.86 5.99
N ALA A 128 -1.07 8.69 6.57
CA ALA A 128 -1.22 7.44 5.83
C ALA A 128 -2.50 6.69 6.21
N PHE A 129 -3.46 7.43 6.74
CA PHE A 129 -4.72 6.94 7.30
C PHE A 129 -5.89 7.81 6.82
N GLY A 130 -7.09 7.24 6.77
CA GLY A 130 -8.31 7.99 6.43
C GLY A 130 -8.35 8.55 5.01
N ASP A 131 -9.11 9.65 4.89
CA ASP A 131 -9.33 10.44 3.69
C ASP A 131 -9.78 9.56 2.50
N GLN A 132 -9.35 9.92 1.29
CA GLN A 132 -9.62 9.18 0.05
C GLN A 132 -9.16 7.71 0.07
N TYR A 133 -8.28 7.30 0.98
CA TYR A 133 -7.78 5.91 1.05
C TYR A 133 -8.73 4.96 1.78
N GLN A 134 -9.68 5.49 2.54
CA GLN A 134 -10.72 4.74 3.25
C GLN A 134 -12.12 5.32 3.00
N ALA A 135 -12.25 6.13 1.96
CA ALA A 135 -13.53 6.67 1.52
C ALA A 135 -14.45 5.56 0.99
N THR A 136 -15.76 5.84 1.03
CA THR A 136 -16.76 5.04 0.33
C THR A 136 -17.25 5.85 -0.87
N ASP A 137 -17.18 5.25 -2.05
CA ASP A 137 -17.61 5.84 -3.31
C ASP A 137 -18.81 5.10 -3.91
N ALA A 138 -19.63 5.83 -4.65
CA ALA A 138 -20.79 5.28 -5.34
C ALA A 138 -21.08 6.03 -6.65
N ILE A 139 -21.44 5.28 -7.70
CA ILE A 139 -21.92 5.84 -8.96
C ILE A 139 -23.44 5.99 -8.87
N ILE A 140 -23.94 7.22 -9.02
CA ILE A 140 -25.37 7.53 -8.94
C ILE A 140 -25.97 7.61 -10.34
N LYS A 141 -26.82 6.63 -10.69
CA LYS A 141 -27.34 6.42 -12.06
C LYS A 141 -28.71 7.06 -12.35
N GLY A 142 -29.23 7.89 -11.45
CA GLY A 142 -30.55 8.52 -11.61
C GLY A 142 -30.88 9.50 -10.48
N PRO A 143 -32.04 10.18 -10.55
CA PRO A 143 -32.45 11.14 -9.53
C PRO A 143 -32.67 10.45 -8.17
N GLY A 144 -32.27 11.11 -7.09
CA GLY A 144 -32.37 10.57 -5.74
C GLY A 144 -31.70 11.44 -4.68
N LYS A 145 -31.87 11.05 -3.41
CA LYS A 145 -31.24 11.72 -2.26
C LYS A 145 -30.12 10.84 -1.70
N LEU A 146 -28.90 11.37 -1.66
CA LEU A 146 -27.80 10.77 -0.91
C LEU A 146 -27.71 11.45 0.46
N LYS A 147 -27.64 10.66 1.53
CA LYS A 147 -27.53 11.16 2.90
C LYS A 147 -26.35 10.51 3.61
N LEU A 148 -25.58 11.32 4.33
CA LEU A 148 -24.65 10.87 5.37
C LEU A 148 -25.34 11.13 6.71
N VAL A 149 -25.60 10.10 7.50
CA VAL A 149 -26.41 10.26 8.72
C VAL A 149 -25.53 10.51 9.94
N PHE A 150 -25.15 11.78 10.03
CA PHE A 150 -24.93 12.62 11.20
C PHE A 150 -25.50 13.97 10.70
N GLU A 151 -26.66 14.43 11.18
CA GLU A 151 -27.64 15.19 10.36
C GLU A 151 -27.10 16.42 9.59
N TYR A 152 -26.70 16.22 8.32
CA TYR A 152 -26.36 17.28 7.36
C TYR A 152 -26.81 16.88 5.95
N GLU A 153 -27.47 17.80 5.23
CA GLU A 153 -27.74 17.64 3.81
C GLU A 153 -26.47 17.94 3.01
N VAL A 154 -26.00 16.96 2.25
CA VAL A 154 -24.78 17.10 1.44
C VAL A 154 -25.11 17.81 0.12
N PHE A 155 -26.04 17.26 -0.67
CA PHE A 155 -26.49 17.83 -1.94
C PHE A 155 -27.75 17.12 -2.47
N ASN A 156 -28.59 17.82 -3.24
CA ASN A 156 -29.77 17.26 -3.93
C ASN A 156 -29.55 17.22 -5.44
N PHE A 157 -29.44 16.03 -6.02
CA PHE A 157 -29.23 15.85 -7.46
C PHE A 157 -30.53 16.01 -8.25
N THR A 158 -30.61 17.05 -9.10
CA THR A 158 -31.81 17.37 -9.91
C THR A 158 -31.66 17.06 -11.40
N GLY A 159 -30.45 16.71 -11.86
CA GLY A 159 -30.12 16.46 -13.27
C GLY A 159 -29.80 15.00 -13.59
N ALA A 160 -29.13 14.76 -14.72
CA ALA A 160 -28.87 13.42 -15.27
C ALA A 160 -27.95 12.52 -14.42
N GLY A 161 -27.19 13.08 -13.47
CA GLY A 161 -26.32 12.32 -12.57
C GLY A 161 -25.18 13.14 -12.01
N GLY A 162 -24.29 12.48 -11.28
CA GLY A 162 -23.11 13.07 -10.66
C GLY A 162 -22.31 12.04 -9.87
N VAL A 163 -21.30 12.52 -9.14
CA VAL A 163 -20.49 11.71 -8.24
C VAL A 163 -20.58 12.27 -6.83
N ALA A 164 -20.48 11.41 -5.83
CA ALA A 164 -20.42 11.78 -4.43
C ALA A 164 -19.30 11.00 -3.74
N LEU A 165 -18.64 11.66 -2.80
CA LEU A 165 -17.53 11.12 -2.02
C LEU A 165 -17.74 11.49 -0.56
N SER A 166 -17.66 10.49 0.31
CA SER A 166 -17.56 10.70 1.75
C SER A 166 -16.22 10.17 2.24
N MET A 167 -15.53 10.96 3.05
CA MET A 167 -14.25 10.60 3.66
C MET A 167 -14.25 10.98 5.13
N TYR A 168 -13.34 10.38 5.90
CA TYR A 168 -13.19 10.64 7.33
C TYR A 168 -11.73 10.58 7.74
N ASN A 169 -11.44 11.15 8.91
CA ASN A 169 -10.20 10.99 9.64
C ASN A 169 -10.53 10.93 11.15
N THR A 170 -9.54 10.69 12.01
CA THR A 170 -9.76 10.64 13.47
C THR A 170 -8.71 11.47 14.21
N ASP A 171 -9.10 12.04 15.35
CA ASP A 171 -8.20 12.85 16.19
C ASP A 171 -7.00 12.04 16.69
N GLU A 172 -7.17 10.75 16.98
CA GLU A 172 -6.08 9.86 17.38
C GLU A 172 -5.07 9.59 16.25
N SER A 173 -5.45 9.86 14.99
CA SER A 173 -4.59 9.61 13.84
C SER A 173 -3.79 10.83 13.38
N ILE A 174 -4.30 12.05 13.64
CA ILE A 174 -3.72 13.34 13.19
C ILE A 174 -2.54 13.73 14.09
#